data_AF-A0A2D7DDM2-F1
#
_entry.id   AF-A0A2D7DDM2-F1
#
_cell.length_a   1.000
_cell.length_b   1.000
_cell.length_c   1.000
_cell.angle_alpha   90.00
_cell.angle_beta   90.00
_cell.angle_gamma   90.00
#
_symmetry.space_group_name_H-M   'P 1'
#
loop_
_entity.id
_entity.type
_entity.pdbx_description
1 polymer ?
#
loop_
_entity_poly.entity_id
_entity_poly.type
_entity_poly.pdbx_seq_one_letter_code
_entity_poly.pdbx_strand_id
1 'polypeptide(L)'
;MDCDWPRMMSMIRDLEERIAGVNSTDTLYGQYFTGSVVGNVLHMTHDCAVLRDTILALQVTYDNALTPKILSTTIAGVSDSTVIIDCSFQGSTVTSMGYKFADNDWTNPLTLNAPDLVTPRKDTIPDDDFSLTFSAAKTYYVHAFVTDGSETISGDTLTFTTLAQVQSSSPTPGYTTVDLAGAVSGESVQSSGFYWSDQSDLTGATDVSVSPVAGEVTYKLTGLAQADTIYFTTYATNENGDYNYGDTLKVGTRSCTSPTMDDYTYGTALIFEKCWLSENLRTSEYQDGSAIPKIEADAAWASDSNGGQAIYNNDNTTFYADYGRLYNWYAVNNAKGLCPTGWSVPTKGEYEALIDSLGGASVAAGFLKAAPSDSVAWNGTNDYGFTMVDGGGRLADGVFILQPDNAFLWTSSAHPSETSDAFSINFLDSYGPTTLTIQDPDQNSGMSVRCIKD
;
A
#
# COMPACT_ATOMS: atom_id res chain seq x y z
N MET A 1 -8.77 -44.97 67.31
CA MET A 1 -7.57 -44.61 66.53
C MET A 1 -7.09 -43.32 67.17
N ASP A 2 -6.00 -43.36 67.93
CA ASP A 2 -5.49 -42.14 68.57
C ASP A 2 -5.15 -41.13 67.48
N CYS A 3 -5.82 -40.00 67.51
CA CYS A 3 -5.67 -38.95 66.53
C CYS A 3 -4.42 -38.13 66.85
N ASP A 4 -3.37 -38.35 66.08
CA ASP A 4 -2.13 -37.58 66.13
C ASP A 4 -2.33 -36.24 65.40
N TRP A 5 -3.14 -35.36 66.00
CA TRP A 5 -3.45 -34.04 65.45
C TRP A 5 -2.20 -33.17 65.18
N PRO A 6 -1.12 -33.20 65.99
CA PRO A 6 0.09 -32.43 65.69
C PRO A 6 0.73 -32.86 64.36
N ARG A 7 0.79 -34.17 64.10
CA ARG A 7 1.32 -34.71 62.85
C ARG A 7 0.44 -34.37 61.66
N MET A 8 -0.88 -34.48 61.78
CA MET A 8 -1.82 -34.11 60.71
C MET A 8 -1.72 -32.61 60.36
N MET A 9 -1.64 -31.74 61.36
CA MET A 9 -1.42 -30.30 61.16
C MET A 9 -0.08 -30.01 60.48
N SER A 10 0.98 -30.77 60.81
CA SER A 10 2.26 -30.66 60.12
C SER A 10 2.17 -31.07 58.65
N MET A 11 1.39 -32.09 58.31
CA MET A 11 1.17 -32.52 56.93
C MET A 11 0.38 -31.48 56.12
N ILE A 12 -0.64 -30.87 56.72
CA ILE A 12 -1.40 -29.78 56.11
C ILE A 12 -0.47 -28.62 55.75
N ARG A 13 0.35 -28.16 56.71
CA ARG A 13 1.30 -27.06 56.46
C ARG A 13 2.34 -27.38 55.39
N ASP A 14 2.88 -28.61 55.39
CA ASP A 14 3.80 -29.06 54.35
C ASP A 14 3.14 -29.08 52.96
N LEU A 15 1.88 -29.52 52.85
CA LEU A 15 1.13 -29.46 51.59
C LEU A 15 0.80 -28.04 51.16
N GLU A 16 0.38 -27.17 52.08
CA GLU A 16 0.14 -25.74 51.81
C GLU A 16 1.42 -25.05 51.30
N GLU A 17 2.57 -25.30 51.94
CA GLU A 17 3.87 -24.78 51.52
C GLU A 17 4.28 -25.29 50.13
N ARG A 18 4.07 -26.58 49.84
CA ARG A 18 4.35 -27.16 48.53
C ARG A 18 3.44 -26.60 47.43
N ILE A 19 2.15 -26.44 47.70
CA ILE A 19 1.19 -25.83 46.76
C ILE A 19 1.55 -24.36 46.52
N ALA A 20 1.89 -23.61 47.58
CA ALA A 20 2.31 -22.22 47.46
C ALA A 20 3.60 -22.08 46.65
N GLY A 21 4.56 -23.00 46.84
CA GLY A 21 5.78 -23.06 46.04
C GLY A 21 5.52 -23.35 44.55
N VAL A 22 4.51 -24.18 44.25
CA VAL A 22 4.13 -24.54 42.87
C VAL A 22 3.31 -23.44 42.19
N ASN A 23 2.33 -22.85 42.87
CA ASN A 23 1.40 -21.87 42.31
C ASN A 23 1.87 -20.42 42.45
N SER A 24 2.96 -20.16 43.19
CA SER A 24 3.46 -18.82 43.53
C SER A 24 2.44 -17.90 44.24
N THR A 25 1.43 -18.49 44.88
CA THR A 25 0.37 -17.78 45.64
C THR A 25 0.31 -18.29 47.07
N ASP A 26 0.41 -17.39 48.04
CA ASP A 26 0.28 -17.71 49.47
C ASP A 26 -1.19 -18.02 49.79
N THR A 27 -1.52 -19.30 50.02
CA THR A 27 -2.88 -19.73 50.30
C THR A 27 -2.92 -20.45 51.65
N LEU A 28 -3.27 -19.69 52.70
CA LEU A 28 -3.68 -20.24 53.99
C LEU A 28 -5.08 -20.85 53.85
N TYR A 29 -5.21 -22.18 53.86
CA TYR A 29 -6.47 -22.86 53.51
C TYR A 29 -7.48 -22.95 54.66
N GLY A 30 -7.21 -22.41 55.85
CA GLY A 30 -8.25 -22.17 56.87
C GLY A 30 -7.81 -22.20 58.33
N GLN A 31 -8.79 -22.09 59.23
CA GLN A 31 -8.62 -22.33 60.67
C GLN A 31 -9.03 -23.77 60.99
N TYR A 32 -8.07 -24.57 61.47
CA TYR A 32 -8.25 -26.02 61.66
C TYR A 32 -8.53 -26.43 63.12
N PHE A 33 -8.87 -25.46 63.98
CA PHE A 33 -9.16 -25.68 65.40
C PHE A 33 -10.30 -24.79 65.88
N THR A 34 -11.01 -25.25 66.91
CA THR A 34 -11.93 -24.41 67.69
C THR A 34 -11.37 -24.26 69.10
N GLY A 35 -11.45 -23.06 69.66
CA GLY A 35 -10.82 -22.72 70.95
C GLY A 35 -11.82 -22.20 71.96
N SER A 36 -11.65 -22.57 73.23
CA SER A 36 -12.31 -21.91 74.36
C SER A 36 -11.32 -21.65 75.49
N VAL A 37 -11.47 -20.53 76.19
CA VAL A 37 -10.63 -20.19 77.35
C VAL A 37 -11.41 -20.52 78.62
N VAL A 38 -10.85 -21.39 79.45
CA VAL A 38 -11.41 -21.73 80.77
C VAL A 38 -10.38 -21.33 81.83
N GLY A 39 -10.65 -20.23 82.54
CA GLY A 39 -9.67 -19.63 83.44
C GLY A 39 -8.47 -19.05 82.69
N ASN A 40 -7.25 -19.47 83.05
CA ASN A 40 -6.01 -19.08 82.36
C ASN A 40 -5.51 -20.15 81.36
N VAL A 41 -6.34 -21.14 81.02
CA VAL A 41 -5.97 -22.26 80.14
C VAL A 41 -6.75 -22.17 78.83
N LEU A 42 -6.02 -22.22 77.73
CA LEU A 42 -6.59 -22.33 76.39
C LEU A 42 -6.84 -23.81 76.07
N HIS A 43 -8.11 -24.15 75.81
CA HIS A 43 -8.50 -25.46 75.30
C HIS A 43 -8.71 -25.37 73.80
N MET A 44 -7.94 -26.14 73.03
CA MET A 44 -8.11 -26.28 71.59
C MET A 44 -8.71 -27.66 71.29
N THR A 45 -9.75 -27.68 70.46
CA THR A 45 -10.39 -28.89 69.97
C THR A 45 -10.13 -29.01 68.47
N HIS A 46 -9.60 -30.17 68.07
CA HIS A 46 -9.32 -30.51 66.69
C HIS A 46 -10.25 -31.65 66.26
N ASP A 47 -10.94 -31.46 65.13
CA ASP A 47 -11.74 -32.53 64.52
C ASP A 47 -10.88 -33.33 63.55
N CYS A 48 -10.61 -34.57 63.94
CA CYS A 48 -9.71 -35.46 63.22
C CYS A 48 -10.25 -35.92 61.86
N ALA A 49 -11.57 -35.95 61.68
CA ALA A 49 -12.16 -36.24 60.38
C ALA A 49 -11.92 -35.08 59.42
N VAL A 50 -12.12 -33.84 59.90
CA VAL A 50 -11.87 -32.62 59.13
C VAL A 50 -10.39 -32.50 58.73
N LEU A 51 -9.45 -32.74 59.66
CA LEU A 51 -8.01 -32.71 59.36
C LEU A 51 -7.62 -33.74 58.29
N ARG A 52 -8.12 -34.97 58.40
CA ARG A 52 -7.84 -36.02 57.40
C ARG A 52 -8.41 -35.66 56.03
N ASP A 53 -9.65 -35.20 55.97
CA ASP A 53 -10.31 -34.87 54.72
C ASP A 53 -9.67 -33.64 54.07
N THR A 54 -9.16 -32.70 54.87
CA THR A 54 -8.34 -31.56 54.42
C THR A 54 -7.03 -32.02 53.78
N ILE A 55 -6.30 -32.95 54.41
CA ILE A 55 -5.05 -33.51 53.84
C ILE A 55 -5.34 -34.13 52.47
N LEU A 56 -6.42 -34.91 52.34
CA LEU A 56 -6.81 -35.52 51.07
C LEU A 56 -7.14 -34.47 50.01
N ALA A 57 -7.88 -33.42 50.39
CA ALA A 57 -8.20 -32.32 49.49
C ALA A 57 -6.94 -31.59 49.02
N LEU A 58 -6.03 -31.24 49.93
CA LEU A 58 -4.77 -30.58 49.62
C LEU A 58 -3.86 -31.47 48.76
N GLN A 59 -3.81 -32.78 49.01
CA GLN A 59 -3.07 -33.71 48.16
C GLN A 59 -3.61 -33.69 46.72
N VAL A 60 -4.94 -33.72 46.54
CA VAL A 60 -5.57 -33.60 45.21
C VAL A 60 -5.25 -32.25 44.56
N THR A 61 -5.25 -31.16 45.32
CA THR A 61 -4.86 -29.83 44.81
C THR A 61 -3.40 -29.82 44.37
N TYR A 62 -2.50 -30.38 45.17
CA TYR A 62 -1.08 -30.47 44.86
C TYR A 62 -0.82 -31.33 43.61
N ASP A 63 -1.41 -32.52 43.54
CA ASP A 63 -1.29 -33.41 42.39
C ASP A 63 -1.80 -32.75 41.10
N ASN A 64 -2.92 -32.00 41.19
CA ASN A 64 -3.44 -31.23 40.06
C ASN A 64 -2.52 -30.08 39.63
N ALA A 65 -1.82 -29.45 40.57
CA ALA A 65 -0.88 -28.37 40.29
C ALA A 65 0.43 -28.89 39.65
N LEU A 66 0.82 -30.12 39.97
CA LEU A 66 1.96 -30.80 39.34
C LEU A 66 1.63 -31.29 37.92
N THR A 67 0.43 -31.87 37.74
CA THR A 67 0.08 -32.61 36.51
C THR A 67 0.03 -31.68 35.28
N PRO A 68 0.85 -31.94 34.23
CA PRO A 68 0.79 -31.22 32.96
C PRO A 68 -0.59 -31.34 32.33
N LYS A 69 -1.20 -30.22 31.93
CA LYS A 69 -2.49 -30.18 31.21
C LYS A 69 -2.56 -28.96 30.31
N ILE A 70 -3.13 -29.13 29.13
CA ILE A 70 -3.54 -28.00 28.29
C ILE A 70 -4.95 -27.59 28.71
N LEU A 71 -5.12 -26.29 28.96
CA LEU A 71 -6.38 -25.72 29.41
C LEU A 71 -7.20 -25.17 28.25
N SER A 72 -6.55 -24.55 27.27
CA SER A 72 -7.20 -24.02 26.08
C SER A 72 -6.22 -23.90 24.91
N THR A 73 -6.72 -24.13 23.70
CA THR A 73 -6.04 -23.77 22.46
C THR A 73 -7.09 -23.21 21.49
N THR A 74 -6.83 -22.06 20.88
CA THR A 74 -7.75 -21.46 19.90
C THR A 74 -6.98 -20.78 18.77
N ILE A 75 -7.53 -20.82 17.56
CA ILE A 75 -7.04 -20.02 16.43
C ILE A 75 -7.63 -18.62 16.55
N ALA A 76 -6.76 -17.63 16.75
CA ALA A 76 -7.13 -16.23 16.98
C ALA A 76 -7.08 -15.36 15.71
N GLY A 77 -6.38 -15.81 14.67
CA GLY A 77 -6.25 -15.11 13.40
C GLY A 77 -5.48 -15.92 12.37
N VAL A 78 -5.75 -15.68 11.09
CA VAL A 78 -5.12 -16.36 9.95
C VAL A 78 -4.88 -15.33 8.84
N SER A 79 -3.72 -15.39 8.19
CA SER A 79 -3.41 -14.65 6.97
C SER A 79 -3.10 -15.61 5.81
N ASP A 80 -2.58 -15.09 4.70
CA ASP A 80 -2.10 -15.92 3.58
C ASP A 80 -0.85 -16.73 3.91
N SER A 81 -0.12 -16.33 4.97
CA SER A 81 1.21 -16.84 5.29
C SER A 81 1.45 -17.06 6.78
N THR A 82 0.55 -16.64 7.66
CA THR A 82 0.68 -16.77 9.12
C THR A 82 -0.61 -17.27 9.79
N VAL A 83 -0.47 -17.85 10.99
CA VAL A 83 -1.55 -18.17 11.92
C VAL A 83 -1.23 -17.63 13.31
N ILE A 84 -2.25 -17.16 14.03
CA ILE A 84 -2.14 -16.72 15.41
C ILE A 84 -2.85 -17.73 16.31
N ILE A 85 -2.14 -18.28 17.29
CA ILE A 85 -2.65 -19.30 18.21
C ILE A 85 -2.59 -18.77 19.64
N ASP A 86 -3.74 -18.77 20.33
CA ASP A 86 -3.82 -18.53 21.77
C ASP A 86 -3.81 -19.87 22.50
N CYS A 87 -2.92 -20.03 23.48
CA CYS A 87 -2.75 -21.27 24.23
C CYS A 87 -2.59 -21.00 25.74
N SER A 88 -3.17 -21.86 26.56
CA SER A 88 -2.89 -21.87 28.00
C SER A 88 -2.75 -23.30 28.51
N PHE A 89 -1.83 -23.48 29.45
CA PHE A 89 -1.55 -24.76 30.08
C PHE A 89 -1.24 -24.58 31.58
N GLN A 90 -1.22 -25.70 32.30
CA GLN A 90 -0.83 -25.80 33.71
C GLN A 90 0.03 -27.04 33.95
N GLY A 91 0.66 -27.12 35.12
CA GLY A 91 1.49 -28.24 35.56
C GLY A 91 2.93 -27.80 35.76
N SER A 92 3.41 -27.77 37.00
CA SER A 92 4.78 -27.30 37.28
C SER A 92 5.88 -28.28 36.87
N THR A 93 5.55 -29.50 36.46
CA THR A 93 6.52 -30.44 35.89
C THR A 93 6.72 -30.24 34.38
N VAL A 94 5.97 -29.34 33.74
CA VAL A 94 6.17 -29.01 32.32
C VAL A 94 7.58 -28.48 32.10
N THR A 95 8.31 -29.12 31.19
CA THR A 95 9.68 -28.76 30.79
C THR A 95 9.73 -28.20 29.37
N SER A 96 8.74 -28.50 28.53
CA SER A 96 8.59 -27.93 27.20
C SER A 96 7.12 -27.87 26.79
N MET A 97 6.80 -26.90 25.94
CA MET A 97 5.50 -26.78 25.29
C MET A 97 5.69 -26.34 23.84
N GLY A 98 4.66 -26.51 23.02
CA GLY A 98 4.72 -26.07 21.63
C GLY A 98 3.52 -26.48 20.82
N TYR A 99 3.71 -26.53 19.50
CA TYR A 99 2.70 -26.87 18.52
C TYR A 99 3.19 -27.98 17.60
N LYS A 100 2.26 -28.84 17.17
CA LYS A 100 2.52 -29.78 16.08
C LYS A 100 1.60 -29.50 14.91
N PHE A 101 2.16 -29.42 13.71
CA PHE A 101 1.44 -29.11 12.47
C PHE A 101 1.46 -30.29 11.49
N ALA A 102 0.37 -30.46 10.74
CA ALA A 102 0.23 -31.47 9.69
C ALA A 102 -0.67 -30.97 8.54
N ASP A 103 -0.50 -31.54 7.35
CA ASP A 103 -1.32 -31.32 6.13
C ASP A 103 -2.37 -32.42 5.93
N ASN A 104 -3.09 -32.75 7.01
CA ASN A 104 -4.03 -33.88 7.15
C ASN A 104 -3.38 -35.26 7.30
N ASP A 105 -2.04 -35.34 7.30
CA ASP A 105 -1.28 -36.56 7.62
C ASP A 105 -0.45 -36.36 8.89
N TRP A 106 -0.84 -37.06 9.97
CA TRP A 106 -0.18 -37.01 11.27
C TRP A 106 0.95 -38.05 11.42
N THR A 107 1.39 -38.70 10.34
CA THR A 107 2.50 -39.67 10.39
C THR A 107 3.85 -39.01 10.72
N ASN A 108 4.09 -37.79 10.22
CA ASN A 108 5.31 -37.01 10.49
C ASN A 108 4.98 -35.52 10.71
N PRO A 109 4.32 -35.16 11.82
CA PRO A 109 3.95 -33.78 12.07
C PRO A 109 5.18 -32.93 12.39
N LEU A 110 5.21 -31.71 11.86
CA LEU A 110 6.24 -30.75 12.20
C LEU A 110 6.03 -30.28 13.64
N THR A 111 7.06 -30.40 14.47
CA THR A 111 7.01 -29.97 15.87
C THR A 111 7.77 -28.65 16.03
N LEU A 112 7.11 -27.66 16.60
CA LEU A 112 7.66 -26.36 16.93
C LEU A 112 7.61 -26.17 18.45
N ASN A 113 8.75 -25.98 19.09
CA ASN A 113 8.83 -25.73 20.52
C ASN A 113 8.73 -24.23 20.80
N ALA A 114 8.00 -23.86 21.84
CA ALA A 114 8.02 -22.50 22.36
C ALA A 114 9.41 -22.12 22.91
N PRO A 115 9.81 -20.84 22.82
CA PRO A 115 11.06 -20.36 23.39
C PRO A 115 11.05 -20.36 24.93
N ASP A 116 9.87 -20.24 25.54
CA ASP A 116 9.67 -20.23 26.98
C ASP A 116 8.38 -20.95 27.41
N LEU A 117 8.13 -21.00 28.72
CA LEU A 117 6.97 -21.65 29.34
C LEU A 117 5.95 -20.62 29.88
N VAL A 118 5.82 -19.45 29.25
CA VAL A 118 4.83 -18.45 29.66
C VAL A 118 3.42 -18.94 29.33
N THR A 119 2.48 -18.76 30.27
CA THR A 119 1.06 -19.14 30.12
C THR A 119 0.15 -18.11 30.81
N PRO A 120 -0.97 -17.66 30.20
CA PRO A 120 -1.36 -17.91 28.81
C PRO A 120 -0.43 -17.21 27.81
N ARG A 121 -0.37 -17.70 26.57
CA ARG A 121 0.46 -17.12 25.50
C ARG A 121 -0.30 -17.02 24.18
N LYS A 122 0.18 -16.11 23.34
CA LYS A 122 -0.32 -15.82 21.99
C LYS A 122 0.85 -15.81 21.02
N ASP A 123 0.86 -16.74 20.08
CA ASP A 123 1.96 -16.94 19.14
C ASP A 123 1.52 -16.63 17.73
N THR A 124 2.38 -15.95 16.97
CA THR A 124 2.22 -15.76 15.52
C THR A 124 3.21 -16.67 14.81
N ILE A 125 2.74 -17.50 13.89
CA ILE A 125 3.59 -18.50 13.22
C ILE A 125 3.44 -18.27 11.72
N PRO A 126 4.53 -18.17 10.94
CA PRO A 126 5.90 -18.00 11.41
C PRO A 126 6.16 -16.62 12.04
N ASP A 127 7.16 -16.59 12.92
CA ASP A 127 7.84 -15.39 13.43
C ASP A 127 9.33 -15.72 13.70
N ASP A 128 10.04 -14.84 14.43
CA ASP A 128 11.46 -15.03 14.75
C ASP A 128 11.72 -16.28 15.63
N ASP A 129 10.72 -16.74 16.40
CA ASP A 129 10.82 -17.89 17.29
C ASP A 129 10.25 -19.18 16.64
N PHE A 130 9.39 -19.05 15.63
CA PHE A 130 8.73 -20.16 14.95
C PHE A 130 8.98 -20.16 13.44
N SER A 131 9.92 -20.98 12.97
CA SER A 131 10.21 -21.12 11.54
C SER A 131 9.33 -22.19 10.87
N LEU A 132 8.17 -21.81 10.33
CA LEU A 132 7.31 -22.65 9.49
C LEU A 132 6.68 -21.83 8.36
N THR A 133 6.88 -22.22 7.11
CA THR A 133 6.23 -21.57 5.96
C THR A 133 4.88 -22.22 5.66
N PHE A 134 3.84 -21.41 5.57
CA PHE A 134 2.53 -21.85 5.08
C PHE A 134 2.37 -21.52 3.59
N SER A 135 1.74 -22.44 2.85
CA SER A 135 1.22 -22.20 1.51
C SER A 135 -0.08 -21.41 1.61
N ALA A 136 -0.33 -20.51 0.67
CA ALA A 136 -1.60 -19.78 0.56
C ALA A 136 -2.77 -20.70 0.15
N ALA A 137 -3.98 -20.36 0.59
CA ALA A 137 -5.23 -21.11 0.38
C ALA A 137 -5.09 -22.63 0.65
N LYS A 138 -4.43 -23.01 1.75
CA LYS A 138 -4.23 -24.41 2.14
C LYS A 138 -4.72 -24.66 3.56
N THR A 139 -5.35 -25.82 3.76
CA THR A 139 -5.83 -26.27 5.06
C THR A 139 -4.73 -26.99 5.84
N TYR A 140 -4.54 -26.57 7.10
CA TYR A 140 -3.59 -27.13 8.05
C TYR A 140 -4.30 -27.61 9.31
N TYR A 141 -3.65 -28.54 10.01
CA TYR A 141 -4.11 -29.09 11.29
C TYR A 141 -3.05 -28.84 12.34
N VAL A 142 -3.48 -28.43 13.54
CA VAL A 142 -2.58 -28.11 14.64
C VAL A 142 -3.14 -28.59 15.98
N HIS A 143 -2.27 -29.06 16.86
CA HIS A 143 -2.59 -29.10 18.28
C HIS A 143 -1.44 -28.51 19.10
N ALA A 144 -1.76 -27.99 20.29
CA ALA A 144 -0.75 -27.67 21.28
C ALA A 144 -0.29 -28.96 21.98
N PHE A 145 0.94 -28.96 22.50
CA PHE A 145 1.43 -30.01 23.38
C PHE A 145 2.20 -29.43 24.57
N VAL A 146 2.22 -30.19 25.66
CA VAL A 146 3.11 -29.99 26.82
C VAL A 146 3.81 -31.30 27.15
N THR A 147 5.03 -31.25 27.65
CA THR A 147 5.76 -32.45 28.10
C THR A 147 6.56 -32.17 29.37
N ASP A 148 6.70 -33.18 30.21
CA ASP A 148 7.61 -33.19 31.37
C ASP A 148 8.97 -33.87 31.06
N GLY A 149 9.18 -34.27 29.79
CA GLY A 149 10.35 -35.01 29.33
C GLY A 149 10.18 -36.54 29.36
N SER A 150 9.15 -37.05 30.04
CA SER A 150 8.79 -38.48 30.06
C SER A 150 7.53 -38.78 29.26
N GLU A 151 6.52 -37.92 29.37
CA GLU A 151 5.24 -38.03 28.69
C GLU A 151 4.93 -36.73 27.94
N THR A 152 4.27 -36.83 26.78
CA THR A 152 3.76 -35.69 26.03
C THR A 152 2.25 -35.75 25.99
N ILE A 153 1.61 -34.66 26.42
CA ILE A 153 0.17 -34.49 26.38
C ILE A 153 -0.15 -33.51 25.27
N SER A 154 -0.96 -33.93 24.32
CA SER A 154 -1.50 -33.08 23.26
C SER A 154 -2.92 -32.64 23.58
N GLY A 155 -3.25 -31.41 23.19
CA GLY A 155 -4.60 -30.88 23.23
C GLY A 155 -5.44 -31.32 22.03
N ASP A 156 -6.60 -30.71 21.89
CA ASP A 156 -7.50 -30.94 20.76
C ASP A 156 -6.84 -30.51 19.43
N THR A 157 -7.16 -31.25 18.37
CA THR A 157 -6.78 -30.89 17.01
C THR A 157 -7.70 -29.80 16.48
N LEU A 158 -7.10 -28.65 16.17
CA LEU A 158 -7.74 -27.55 15.48
C LEU A 158 -7.40 -27.59 13.99
N THR A 159 -8.20 -26.92 13.18
CA THR A 159 -7.96 -26.73 11.75
C THR A 159 -8.09 -25.26 11.39
N PHE A 160 -7.31 -24.84 10.40
CA PHE A 160 -7.43 -23.51 9.79
C PHE A 160 -7.02 -23.62 8.32
N THR A 161 -7.49 -22.67 7.52
CA THR A 161 -7.12 -22.56 6.11
C THR A 161 -6.52 -21.19 5.89
N THR A 162 -5.28 -21.13 5.38
CA THR A 162 -4.67 -19.85 5.03
C THR A 162 -5.50 -19.13 3.97
N LEU A 163 -5.35 -17.82 3.93
CA LEU A 163 -6.00 -17.01 2.90
C LEU A 163 -5.31 -17.21 1.55
N ALA A 164 -6.01 -16.94 0.46
CA ALA A 164 -5.38 -16.85 -0.86
C ALA A 164 -4.48 -15.62 -0.93
N GLN A 165 -3.38 -15.68 -1.67
CA GLN A 165 -2.55 -14.52 -1.91
C GLN A 165 -3.14 -13.73 -3.08
N VAL A 166 -3.32 -12.42 -2.90
CA VAL A 166 -4.01 -11.56 -3.87
C VAL A 166 -3.21 -10.28 -4.09
N GLN A 167 -3.08 -9.87 -5.34
CA GLN A 167 -2.49 -8.60 -5.73
C GLN A 167 -3.39 -7.90 -6.75
N SER A 168 -3.60 -6.61 -6.55
CA SER A 168 -4.21 -5.72 -7.55
C SER A 168 -3.10 -5.13 -8.42
N SER A 169 -3.33 -5.05 -9.72
CA SER A 169 -2.36 -4.50 -10.68
C SER A 169 -2.90 -3.22 -11.30
N SER A 170 -2.01 -2.31 -11.68
CA SER A 170 -2.41 -1.04 -12.34
C SER A 170 -3.32 -1.30 -13.55
N PRO A 171 -4.50 -0.71 -13.61
CA PRO A 171 -5.45 -0.95 -14.69
C PRO A 171 -5.05 -0.19 -15.95
N THR A 172 -5.58 -0.62 -17.10
CA THR A 172 -5.40 0.10 -18.37
C THR A 172 -6.70 0.84 -18.74
N PRO A 173 -6.69 2.18 -18.85
CA PRO A 173 -7.88 2.93 -19.25
C PRO A 173 -8.12 2.86 -20.77
N GLY A 174 -9.39 2.77 -21.16
CA GLY A 174 -9.88 2.97 -22.52
C GLY A 174 -11.10 3.90 -22.52
N TYR A 175 -11.44 4.48 -23.68
CA TYR A 175 -12.42 5.57 -23.81
C TYR A 175 -13.80 5.34 -23.16
N THR A 176 -14.22 4.08 -22.99
CA THR A 176 -15.48 3.70 -22.33
C THR A 176 -15.34 2.45 -21.46
N THR A 177 -14.12 1.99 -21.25
CA THR A 177 -13.82 0.71 -20.63
C THR A 177 -12.58 0.80 -19.77
N VAL A 178 -12.51 0.02 -18.70
CA VAL A 178 -11.27 -0.15 -17.93
C VAL A 178 -10.97 -1.63 -17.86
N ASP A 179 -9.75 -2.00 -18.21
CA ASP A 179 -9.24 -3.35 -18.00
C ASP A 179 -8.63 -3.42 -16.59
N LEU A 180 -9.37 -4.06 -15.68
CA LEU A 180 -8.90 -4.41 -14.34
C LEU A 180 -7.98 -5.63 -14.45
N ALA A 181 -6.92 -5.62 -13.65
CA ALA A 181 -5.94 -6.70 -13.61
C ALA A 181 -5.50 -6.99 -12.18
N GLY A 182 -5.13 -8.24 -11.92
CA GLY A 182 -4.58 -8.70 -10.66
C GLY A 182 -4.01 -10.10 -10.76
N ALA A 183 -3.38 -10.57 -9.69
CA ALA A 183 -2.85 -11.92 -9.58
C ALA A 183 -3.40 -12.60 -8.33
N VAL A 184 -3.80 -13.85 -8.46
CA VAL A 184 -4.32 -14.67 -7.36
C VAL A 184 -3.57 -15.99 -7.31
N SER A 185 -3.07 -16.38 -6.14
CA SER A 185 -2.39 -17.66 -5.95
C SER A 185 -2.86 -18.38 -4.67
N GLY A 186 -2.77 -19.70 -4.69
CA GLY A 186 -3.15 -20.57 -3.58
C GLY A 186 -3.52 -21.99 -4.05
N GLU A 187 -3.40 -22.96 -3.15
CA GLU A 187 -3.64 -24.39 -3.49
C GLU A 187 -5.13 -24.69 -3.73
N SER A 188 -6.04 -24.01 -3.02
CA SER A 188 -7.48 -24.24 -3.11
C SER A 188 -8.33 -22.96 -3.24
N VAL A 189 -8.03 -22.13 -4.24
CA VAL A 189 -8.83 -20.93 -4.55
C VAL A 189 -10.19 -21.33 -5.15
N GLN A 190 -11.29 -20.89 -4.53
CA GLN A 190 -12.66 -21.24 -4.95
C GLN A 190 -13.29 -20.21 -5.89
N SER A 191 -13.02 -18.93 -5.64
CA SER A 191 -13.49 -17.83 -6.48
C SER A 191 -12.50 -16.68 -6.43
N SER A 192 -12.51 -15.86 -7.46
CA SER A 192 -11.82 -14.57 -7.50
C SER A 192 -12.54 -13.61 -8.42
N GLY A 193 -12.16 -12.36 -8.33
CA GLY A 193 -12.75 -11.29 -9.10
C GLY A 193 -12.29 -9.93 -8.63
N PHE A 194 -13.10 -8.91 -8.90
CA PHE A 194 -12.86 -7.55 -8.45
C PHE A 194 -14.08 -6.98 -7.77
N TYR A 195 -13.86 -6.22 -6.70
CA TYR A 195 -14.83 -5.24 -6.23
C TYR A 195 -14.45 -3.89 -6.81
N TRP A 196 -15.42 -3.12 -7.30
CA TRP A 196 -15.16 -1.77 -7.78
C TRP A 196 -16.28 -0.79 -7.40
N SER A 197 -15.94 0.48 -7.22
CA SER A 197 -16.87 1.57 -6.88
C SER A 197 -16.37 2.91 -7.44
N ASP A 198 -17.23 3.93 -7.47
CA ASP A 198 -16.82 5.33 -7.65
C ASP A 198 -16.39 5.99 -6.34
N GLN A 199 -16.57 5.31 -5.20
CA GLN A 199 -16.12 5.75 -3.87
C GLN A 199 -14.76 5.14 -3.51
N SER A 200 -13.87 5.96 -2.92
CA SER A 200 -12.51 5.55 -2.56
C SER A 200 -12.43 4.50 -1.46
N ASP A 201 -13.48 4.37 -0.65
CA ASP A 201 -13.61 3.37 0.43
C ASP A 201 -14.32 2.10 -0.05
N LEU A 202 -14.63 1.99 -1.34
CA LEU A 202 -15.39 0.90 -1.95
C LEU A 202 -16.80 0.72 -1.35
N THR A 203 -17.37 1.76 -0.71
CA THR A 203 -18.76 1.71 -0.27
C THR A 203 -19.68 1.53 -1.48
N GLY A 204 -20.61 0.57 -1.38
CA GLY A 204 -21.53 0.23 -2.46
C GLY A 204 -20.87 -0.47 -3.65
N ALA A 205 -19.68 -1.04 -3.48
CA ALA A 205 -18.95 -1.69 -4.57
C ALA A 205 -19.76 -2.81 -5.26
N THR A 206 -19.54 -2.92 -6.55
CA THR A 206 -20.05 -4.01 -7.39
C THR A 206 -19.02 -5.13 -7.47
N ASP A 207 -19.47 -6.37 -7.23
CA ASP A 207 -18.68 -7.59 -7.40
C ASP A 207 -18.71 -8.04 -8.87
N VAL A 208 -17.52 -8.29 -9.44
CA VAL A 208 -17.34 -8.94 -10.74
C VAL A 208 -16.43 -10.16 -10.60
N SER A 209 -17.01 -11.36 -10.64
CA SER A 209 -16.26 -12.61 -10.61
C SER A 209 -15.60 -12.93 -11.96
N VAL A 210 -14.44 -13.61 -11.93
CA VAL A 210 -13.63 -13.91 -13.11
C VAL A 210 -13.30 -15.40 -13.26
N SER A 211 -12.84 -15.78 -14.46
CA SER A 211 -12.29 -17.10 -14.77
C SER A 211 -11.07 -16.95 -15.68
N PRO A 212 -9.93 -17.60 -15.40
CA PRO A 212 -9.69 -18.55 -14.31
C PRO A 212 -9.71 -17.90 -12.91
N VAL A 213 -9.86 -18.72 -11.86
CA VAL A 213 -9.92 -18.22 -10.47
C VAL A 213 -8.54 -17.98 -9.85
N ALA A 214 -7.47 -18.49 -10.45
CA ALA A 214 -6.08 -18.33 -10.00
C ALA A 214 -5.15 -18.08 -11.21
N GLY A 215 -3.97 -17.50 -10.92
CA GLY A 215 -3.05 -16.94 -11.91
C GLY A 215 -3.34 -15.45 -12.16
N GLU A 216 -2.99 -14.98 -13.35
CA GLU A 216 -3.36 -13.65 -13.82
C GLU A 216 -4.87 -13.58 -14.08
N VAL A 217 -5.55 -12.66 -13.43
CA VAL A 217 -6.97 -12.43 -13.57
C VAL A 217 -7.22 -11.04 -14.14
N THR A 218 -8.16 -10.95 -15.10
CA THR A 218 -8.50 -9.67 -15.74
C THR A 218 -10.00 -9.55 -15.94
N TYR A 219 -10.50 -8.31 -15.92
CA TYR A 219 -11.90 -8.03 -16.22
C TYR A 219 -12.05 -6.69 -16.93
N LYS A 220 -12.80 -6.70 -18.04
CA LYS A 220 -13.11 -5.49 -18.81
C LYS A 220 -14.40 -4.85 -18.31
N LEU A 221 -14.28 -3.81 -17.49
CA LEU A 221 -15.40 -2.94 -17.15
C LEU A 221 -15.83 -2.14 -18.38
N THR A 222 -17.13 -1.99 -18.59
CA THR A 222 -17.71 -1.23 -19.71
C THR A 222 -18.83 -0.33 -19.21
N GLY A 223 -19.21 0.69 -20.00
CA GLY A 223 -20.36 1.54 -19.69
C GLY A 223 -20.10 2.58 -18.61
N LEU A 224 -18.84 2.98 -18.41
CA LEU A 224 -18.37 3.89 -17.37
C LEU A 224 -18.71 5.37 -17.60
N ALA A 225 -19.79 5.67 -18.34
CA ALA A 225 -20.12 7.00 -18.86
C ALA A 225 -20.43 8.08 -17.79
N GLN A 226 -20.30 7.77 -16.50
CA GLN A 226 -20.60 8.67 -15.37
C GLN A 226 -19.51 8.77 -14.30
N ALA A 227 -18.47 7.92 -14.32
CA ALA A 227 -17.39 8.03 -13.35
C ALA A 227 -16.24 8.85 -13.94
N ASP A 228 -15.66 9.77 -13.17
CA ASP A 228 -14.38 10.42 -13.50
C ASP A 228 -13.19 9.56 -13.05
N THR A 229 -13.38 8.84 -11.95
CA THR A 229 -12.43 7.89 -11.36
C THR A 229 -13.21 6.69 -10.81
N ILE A 230 -12.68 5.49 -10.99
CA ILE A 230 -13.14 4.29 -10.29
C ILE A 230 -12.04 3.76 -9.38
N TYR A 231 -12.46 3.14 -8.28
CA TYR A 231 -11.62 2.44 -7.33
C TYR A 231 -11.94 0.95 -7.40
N PHE A 232 -10.93 0.09 -7.26
CA PHE A 232 -11.14 -1.35 -7.29
C PHE A 232 -10.12 -2.10 -6.45
N THR A 233 -10.48 -3.32 -6.05
CA THR A 233 -9.57 -4.29 -5.45
C THR A 233 -9.83 -5.67 -6.04
N THR A 234 -8.77 -6.43 -6.30
CA THR A 234 -8.89 -7.87 -6.56
C THR A 234 -9.30 -8.58 -5.27
N TYR A 235 -10.10 -9.64 -5.36
CA TYR A 235 -10.40 -10.53 -4.24
C TYR A 235 -10.23 -12.00 -4.63
N ALA A 236 -10.08 -12.86 -3.62
CA ALA A 236 -10.18 -14.30 -3.77
C ALA A 236 -10.75 -14.95 -2.51
N THR A 237 -11.36 -16.13 -2.66
CA THR A 237 -11.89 -16.94 -1.56
C THR A 237 -11.24 -18.30 -1.47
N ASN A 238 -11.01 -18.80 -0.25
CA ASN A 238 -10.57 -20.17 0.00
C ASN A 238 -11.77 -21.14 0.15
N GLU A 239 -11.50 -22.42 0.45
CA GLU A 239 -12.52 -23.47 0.65
C GLU A 239 -13.50 -23.20 1.79
N ASN A 240 -13.10 -22.41 2.80
CA ASN A 240 -13.96 -22.04 3.92
C ASN A 240 -14.87 -20.85 3.58
N GLY A 241 -14.68 -20.22 2.42
CA GLY A 241 -15.38 -19.00 2.03
C GLY A 241 -14.77 -17.73 2.65
N ASP A 242 -13.57 -17.81 3.22
CA ASP A 242 -12.86 -16.63 3.73
C ASP A 242 -12.32 -15.80 2.56
N TYR A 243 -12.46 -14.49 2.64
CA TYR A 243 -12.00 -13.55 1.62
C TYR A 243 -10.61 -13.01 1.94
N ASN A 244 -9.80 -12.84 0.89
CA ASN A 244 -8.65 -11.93 0.93
C ASN A 244 -8.75 -10.91 -0.20
N TYR A 245 -8.16 -9.75 0.03
CA TYR A 245 -8.21 -8.60 -0.87
C TYR A 245 -6.80 -8.11 -1.17
N GLY A 246 -6.60 -7.65 -2.40
CA GLY A 246 -5.40 -6.90 -2.77
C GLY A 246 -5.47 -5.45 -2.30
N ASP A 247 -4.52 -4.64 -2.78
CA ASP A 247 -4.56 -3.20 -2.58
C ASP A 247 -5.75 -2.57 -3.32
N THR A 248 -6.31 -1.50 -2.74
CA THR A 248 -7.30 -0.68 -3.45
C THR A 248 -6.57 0.27 -4.40
N LEU A 249 -6.79 0.09 -5.70
CA LEU A 249 -6.22 0.91 -6.76
C LEU A 249 -7.29 1.80 -7.38
N LYS A 250 -6.87 2.85 -8.10
CA LYS A 250 -7.78 3.80 -8.78
C LYS A 250 -7.38 4.05 -10.22
N VAL A 251 -8.36 4.45 -11.04
CA VAL A 251 -8.13 4.84 -12.43
C VAL A 251 -9.13 5.88 -12.91
N GLY A 252 -8.59 6.91 -13.56
CA GLY A 252 -9.37 7.92 -14.23
C GLY A 252 -10.02 7.36 -15.50
N THR A 253 -11.33 7.54 -15.63
CA THR A 253 -12.15 7.09 -16.76
C THR A 253 -12.50 8.21 -17.72
N ARG A 254 -12.06 9.43 -17.40
CA ARG A 254 -12.29 10.62 -18.21
C ARG A 254 -11.58 10.54 -19.57
N SER A 255 -12.30 10.87 -20.63
CA SER A 255 -11.70 11.03 -21.95
C SER A 255 -11.26 12.47 -22.18
N CYS A 256 -10.10 12.65 -22.81
CA CYS A 256 -9.64 13.95 -23.27
C CYS A 256 -10.18 14.20 -24.67
N THR A 257 -11.06 15.19 -24.81
CA THR A 257 -11.51 15.65 -26.11
C THR A 257 -10.46 16.55 -26.72
N SER A 258 -9.98 16.23 -27.93
CA SER A 258 -9.08 17.07 -28.71
C SER A 258 -9.67 18.47 -28.89
N PRO A 259 -9.02 19.53 -28.37
CA PRO A 259 -9.45 20.89 -28.65
C PRO A 259 -8.99 21.35 -30.03
N THR A 260 -9.69 22.35 -30.57
CA THR A 260 -9.30 23.06 -31.79
C THR A 260 -9.01 24.52 -31.47
N MET A 261 -7.96 25.08 -32.06
CA MET A 261 -7.61 26.50 -32.01
C MET A 261 -6.72 26.85 -33.20
N ASP A 262 -6.96 28.01 -33.82
CA ASP A 262 -6.23 28.45 -35.03
C ASP A 262 -6.28 27.38 -36.15
N ASP A 263 -7.49 26.88 -36.43
CA ASP A 263 -7.80 25.81 -37.39
C ASP A 263 -7.01 24.49 -37.23
N TYR A 264 -6.35 24.32 -36.07
CA TYR A 264 -5.58 23.13 -35.73
C TYR A 264 -6.22 22.36 -34.59
N THR A 265 -6.36 21.03 -34.77
CA THR A 265 -6.89 20.13 -33.73
C THR A 265 -5.73 19.42 -33.05
N TYR A 266 -5.63 19.58 -31.74
CA TYR A 266 -4.51 19.07 -30.95
C TYR A 266 -4.76 17.64 -30.45
N GLY A 267 -3.70 16.83 -30.47
CA GLY A 267 -3.65 15.58 -29.72
C GLY A 267 -3.71 15.80 -28.21
N THR A 268 -4.26 14.83 -27.48
CA THR A 268 -4.38 14.90 -26.02
C THR A 268 -4.06 13.56 -25.37
N ALA A 269 -3.47 13.59 -24.19
CA ALA A 269 -3.23 12.43 -23.34
C ALA A 269 -3.87 12.63 -21.96
N LEU A 270 -4.52 11.58 -21.45
CA LEU A 270 -4.98 11.52 -20.06
C LEU A 270 -3.82 11.02 -19.21
N ILE A 271 -3.29 11.87 -18.33
CA ILE A 271 -2.18 11.54 -17.45
C ILE A 271 -2.60 11.90 -16.02
N PHE A 272 -2.72 10.88 -15.17
CA PHE A 272 -3.18 11.00 -13.77
C PHE A 272 -4.40 11.93 -13.60
N GLU A 273 -5.51 11.57 -14.26
CA GLU A 273 -6.81 12.27 -14.19
C GLU A 273 -6.87 13.65 -14.87
N LYS A 274 -5.73 14.18 -15.36
CA LYS A 274 -5.66 15.45 -16.09
C LYS A 274 -5.44 15.24 -17.57
N CYS A 275 -6.09 16.08 -18.37
CA CYS A 275 -5.92 16.09 -19.81
C CYS A 275 -4.81 17.05 -20.20
N TRP A 276 -3.79 16.53 -20.86
CA TRP A 276 -2.64 17.29 -21.35
C TRP A 276 -2.65 17.31 -22.88
N LEU A 277 -2.20 18.40 -23.49
CA LEU A 277 -1.85 18.35 -24.91
C LEU A 277 -0.65 17.42 -25.12
N SER A 278 -0.78 16.49 -26.07
CA SER A 278 0.30 15.56 -26.45
C SER A 278 1.26 16.16 -27.48
N GLU A 279 1.11 17.44 -27.83
CA GLU A 279 2.04 18.19 -28.67
C GLU A 279 2.17 19.66 -28.24
N ASN A 280 3.23 20.34 -28.68
CA ASN A 280 3.47 21.74 -28.38
C ASN A 280 2.43 22.65 -29.06
N LEU A 281 2.06 23.74 -28.40
CA LEU A 281 1.08 24.69 -28.91
C LEU A 281 1.56 25.39 -30.20
N ARG A 282 0.66 25.52 -31.20
CA ARG A 282 0.97 26.03 -32.54
C ARG A 282 0.30 27.37 -32.88
N THR A 283 -0.58 27.85 -32.01
CA THR A 283 -1.45 28.99 -32.30
C THR A 283 -0.70 30.29 -32.55
N SER A 284 -1.19 31.05 -33.52
CA SER A 284 -0.78 32.43 -33.78
C SER A 284 -1.78 33.45 -33.25
N GLU A 285 -2.78 33.01 -32.48
CA GLU A 285 -3.88 33.81 -31.97
C GLU A 285 -4.11 33.53 -30.48
N TYR A 286 -4.72 34.47 -29.75
CA TYR A 286 -5.25 34.23 -28.41
C TYR A 286 -6.66 33.63 -28.49
N GLN A 287 -7.25 33.21 -27.37
CA GLN A 287 -8.62 32.63 -27.33
C GLN A 287 -9.69 33.57 -27.89
N ASP A 288 -9.47 34.89 -27.83
CA ASP A 288 -10.37 35.90 -28.38
C ASP A 288 -10.22 36.10 -29.90
N GLY A 289 -9.33 35.35 -30.55
CA GLY A 289 -9.00 35.44 -31.98
C GLY A 289 -8.06 36.60 -32.34
N SER A 290 -7.54 37.35 -31.35
CA SER A 290 -6.56 38.39 -31.64
C SER A 290 -5.17 37.80 -31.88
N ALA A 291 -4.46 38.32 -32.88
CA ALA A 291 -3.16 37.80 -33.27
C ALA A 291 -2.09 38.01 -32.19
N ILE A 292 -1.25 37.01 -32.01
CA ILE A 292 -0.01 37.07 -31.22
C ILE A 292 1.10 37.57 -32.16
N PRO A 293 1.77 38.70 -31.85
CA PRO A 293 2.85 39.25 -32.67
C PRO A 293 3.93 38.21 -33.01
N LYS A 294 4.18 38.01 -34.30
CA LYS A 294 5.35 37.27 -34.78
C LYS A 294 6.58 38.17 -34.73
N ILE A 295 7.54 37.87 -33.86
CA ILE A 295 8.71 38.72 -33.63
C ILE A 295 9.98 37.97 -34.04
N GLU A 296 10.53 38.29 -35.20
CA GLU A 296 11.72 37.59 -35.73
C GLU A 296 13.04 38.26 -35.32
N ALA A 297 13.06 39.59 -35.21
CA ALA A 297 14.26 40.35 -34.89
C ALA A 297 14.63 40.30 -33.40
N ASP A 298 15.87 39.97 -33.10
CA ASP A 298 16.37 39.74 -31.73
C ASP A 298 16.17 40.95 -30.81
N ALA A 299 16.52 42.15 -31.28
CA ALA A 299 16.32 43.38 -30.50
C ALA A 299 14.83 43.69 -30.21
N ALA A 300 13.93 43.32 -31.12
CA ALA A 300 12.49 43.48 -30.92
C ALA A 300 11.95 42.43 -29.93
N TRP A 301 12.49 41.21 -29.97
CA TRP A 301 12.18 40.15 -29.02
C TRP A 301 12.60 40.52 -27.59
N ALA A 302 13.84 41.00 -27.45
CA ALA A 302 14.42 41.40 -26.17
C ALA A 302 13.75 42.62 -25.52
N SER A 303 12.98 43.39 -26.28
CA SER A 303 12.26 44.57 -25.78
C SER A 303 10.74 44.38 -25.72
N ASP A 304 10.23 43.20 -26.11
CA ASP A 304 8.80 42.94 -26.05
C ASP A 304 8.30 42.78 -24.61
N SER A 305 7.12 43.30 -24.34
CA SER A 305 6.42 43.17 -23.05
C SER A 305 4.91 42.98 -23.22
N ASN A 306 4.46 42.73 -24.46
CA ASN A 306 3.03 42.59 -24.78
C ASN A 306 2.64 41.15 -25.15
N GLY A 307 3.62 40.29 -25.39
CA GLY A 307 3.41 38.94 -25.87
C GLY A 307 3.93 38.79 -27.29
N GLY A 308 4.80 37.81 -27.48
CA GLY A 308 5.41 37.51 -28.76
C GLY A 308 5.50 36.01 -28.99
N GLN A 309 5.46 35.62 -30.26
CA GLN A 309 5.75 34.26 -30.70
C GLN A 309 6.78 34.24 -31.83
N ALA A 310 7.49 33.12 -31.92
CA ALA A 310 8.39 32.80 -33.01
C ALA A 310 8.34 31.29 -33.29
N ILE A 311 8.88 30.90 -34.44
CA ILE A 311 9.24 29.50 -34.71
C ILE A 311 10.75 29.41 -34.54
N TYR A 312 11.24 28.27 -34.08
CA TYR A 312 12.69 28.08 -33.87
C TYR A 312 13.48 28.46 -35.14
N ASN A 313 14.58 29.21 -34.97
CA ASN A 313 15.39 29.80 -36.04
C ASN A 313 14.63 30.66 -37.07
N ASN A 314 13.41 31.11 -36.74
CA ASN A 314 12.48 31.74 -37.67
C ASN A 314 12.22 30.90 -38.95
N ASP A 315 12.39 29.57 -38.88
CA ASP A 315 12.22 28.66 -40.01
C ASP A 315 10.94 27.83 -39.85
N ASN A 316 9.89 28.32 -40.51
CA ASN A 316 8.59 27.65 -40.55
C ASN A 316 8.62 26.31 -41.30
N THR A 317 9.48 26.16 -42.30
CA THR A 317 9.46 24.96 -43.15
C THR A 317 9.99 23.75 -42.39
N THR A 318 11.05 23.96 -41.60
CA THR A 318 11.73 22.88 -40.89
C THR A 318 11.10 22.59 -39.53
N PHE A 319 10.71 23.63 -38.75
CA PHE A 319 10.42 23.42 -37.33
C PHE A 319 8.93 23.47 -36.96
N TYR A 320 8.07 24.12 -37.75
CA TYR A 320 6.69 24.36 -37.33
C TYR A 320 5.87 23.08 -37.16
N ALA A 321 5.98 22.15 -38.11
CA ALA A 321 5.17 20.93 -38.14
C ALA A 321 5.45 20.00 -36.96
N ASP A 322 6.69 19.98 -36.49
CA ASP A 322 7.19 19.02 -35.51
C ASP A 322 7.29 19.62 -34.09
N TYR A 323 7.59 20.92 -33.99
CA TYR A 323 7.92 21.57 -32.71
C TYR A 323 6.94 22.67 -32.29
N GLY A 324 6.06 23.12 -33.20
CA GLY A 324 5.12 24.20 -32.94
C GLY A 324 5.79 25.57 -32.85
N ARG A 325 5.36 26.38 -31.88
CA ARG A 325 5.86 27.75 -31.67
C ARG A 325 6.49 27.93 -30.30
N LEU A 326 7.40 28.90 -30.22
CA LEU A 326 7.93 29.44 -28.99
C LEU A 326 7.18 30.73 -28.64
N TYR A 327 6.80 30.87 -27.38
CA TYR A 327 6.13 32.04 -26.84
C TYR A 327 7.00 32.66 -25.76
N ASN A 328 6.98 33.98 -25.63
CA ASN A 328 7.48 34.61 -24.40
C ASN A 328 6.42 34.53 -23.28
N TRP A 329 6.85 34.74 -22.05
CA TRP A 329 5.96 34.58 -20.90
C TRP A 329 4.84 35.63 -20.86
N TYR A 330 5.04 36.80 -21.46
CA TYR A 330 3.98 37.79 -21.64
C TYR A 330 2.82 37.27 -22.51
N ALA A 331 3.10 36.42 -23.51
CA ALA A 331 2.06 35.74 -24.27
C ALA A 331 1.40 34.62 -23.45
N VAL A 332 2.19 33.89 -22.65
CA VAL A 332 1.70 32.83 -21.75
C VAL A 332 0.70 33.36 -20.72
N ASN A 333 1.01 34.48 -20.08
CA ASN A 333 0.20 35.07 -19.01
C ASN A 333 -0.73 36.19 -19.50
N ASN A 334 -1.03 36.23 -20.80
CA ASN A 334 -1.94 37.22 -21.36
C ASN A 334 -3.39 36.93 -20.93
N ALA A 335 -4.11 37.97 -20.49
CA ALA A 335 -5.51 37.84 -20.05
C ALA A 335 -6.48 37.34 -21.13
N LYS A 336 -6.08 37.41 -22.41
CA LYS A 336 -6.84 36.87 -23.55
C LYS A 336 -6.75 35.35 -23.69
N GLY A 337 -5.88 34.69 -22.93
CA GLY A 337 -5.71 33.24 -22.92
C GLY A 337 -4.93 32.71 -24.12
N LEU A 338 -3.89 31.93 -23.85
CA LEU A 338 -3.03 31.34 -24.89
C LEU A 338 -3.51 29.96 -25.39
N CYS A 339 -4.10 29.17 -24.50
CA CYS A 339 -4.54 27.80 -24.80
C CYS A 339 -5.93 27.76 -25.44
N PRO A 340 -6.39 26.64 -26.01
CA PRO A 340 -7.77 26.51 -26.51
C PRO A 340 -8.84 26.79 -25.44
N THR A 341 -10.08 27.09 -25.84
CA THR A 341 -11.18 27.32 -24.90
C THR A 341 -11.38 26.11 -23.98
N GLY A 342 -11.43 26.36 -22.66
CA GLY A 342 -11.54 25.31 -21.63
C GLY A 342 -10.23 24.59 -21.30
N TRP A 343 -9.11 25.08 -21.84
CA TRP A 343 -7.74 24.67 -21.51
C TRP A 343 -6.95 25.87 -20.99
N SER A 344 -5.92 25.62 -20.22
CA SER A 344 -5.05 26.66 -19.65
C SER A 344 -3.57 26.25 -19.71
N VAL A 345 -2.67 27.22 -19.54
CA VAL A 345 -1.25 26.91 -19.40
C VAL A 345 -1.00 26.41 -17.97
N PRO A 346 -0.42 25.21 -17.78
CA PRO A 346 -0.22 24.63 -16.47
C PRO A 346 0.65 25.52 -15.59
N THR A 347 0.26 25.59 -14.33
CA THR A 347 1.05 26.19 -13.26
C THR A 347 2.26 25.32 -12.92
N LYS A 348 3.23 25.90 -12.21
CA LYS A 348 4.34 25.14 -11.63
C LYS A 348 3.84 23.96 -10.77
N GLY A 349 2.80 24.19 -9.96
CA GLY A 349 2.25 23.16 -9.08
C GLY A 349 1.63 21.96 -9.83
N GLU A 350 0.99 22.19 -10.98
CA GLU A 350 0.43 21.11 -11.80
C GLU A 350 1.52 20.26 -12.46
N TYR A 351 2.61 20.89 -12.92
CA TYR A 351 3.78 20.15 -13.39
C TYR A 351 4.47 19.39 -12.26
N GLU A 352 4.62 19.99 -11.07
CA GLU A 352 5.18 19.30 -9.89
C GLU A 352 4.34 18.07 -9.52
N ALA A 353 3.00 18.19 -9.49
CA ALA A 353 2.11 17.06 -9.24
C ALA A 353 2.24 15.95 -10.28
N LEU A 354 2.39 16.30 -11.57
CA LEU A 354 2.66 15.33 -12.64
C LEU A 354 4.00 14.62 -12.41
N ILE A 355 5.05 15.38 -12.12
CA ILE A 355 6.41 14.86 -11.89
C ILE A 355 6.43 13.92 -10.67
N ASP A 356 5.81 14.32 -9.57
CA ASP A 356 5.73 13.53 -8.34
C ASP A 356 4.94 12.23 -8.56
N SER A 357 3.84 12.29 -9.32
CA SER A 357 3.05 11.10 -9.68
C SER A 357 3.83 10.10 -10.52
N LEU A 358 4.87 10.54 -11.23
CA LEU A 358 5.77 9.70 -12.02
C LEU A 358 6.96 9.15 -11.23
N GLY A 359 7.04 9.42 -9.92
CA GLY A 359 8.16 9.00 -9.08
C GLY A 359 9.28 10.04 -8.95
N GLY A 360 9.03 11.29 -9.36
CA GLY A 360 9.92 12.43 -9.17
C GLY A 360 10.81 12.78 -10.37
N ALA A 361 11.51 13.91 -10.27
CA ALA A 361 12.26 14.52 -11.38
C ALA A 361 13.44 13.67 -11.91
N SER A 362 13.89 12.66 -11.17
CA SER A 362 14.99 11.77 -11.56
C SER A 362 14.58 10.70 -12.59
N VAL A 363 13.27 10.47 -12.77
CA VAL A 363 12.71 9.45 -13.66
C VAL A 363 11.66 10.02 -14.62
N ALA A 364 10.89 11.02 -14.18
CA ALA A 364 9.73 11.55 -14.91
C ALA A 364 10.04 11.99 -16.34
N ALA A 365 11.23 12.56 -16.60
CA ALA A 365 11.56 13.01 -17.96
C ALA A 365 11.62 11.84 -18.95
N GLY A 366 12.12 10.68 -18.53
CA GLY A 366 12.21 9.51 -19.40
C GLY A 366 10.83 9.08 -19.90
N PHE A 367 9.84 9.09 -19.01
CA PHE A 367 8.46 8.71 -19.31
C PHE A 367 7.70 9.74 -20.17
N LEU A 368 8.06 11.03 -20.07
CA LEU A 368 7.35 12.12 -20.74
C LEU A 368 7.94 12.50 -22.10
N LYS A 369 9.24 12.27 -22.31
CA LYS A 369 9.93 12.55 -23.58
C LYS A 369 9.49 11.59 -24.68
N ALA A 370 9.48 12.09 -25.92
CA ALA A 370 9.21 11.30 -27.11
C ALA A 370 10.18 10.11 -27.20
N ALA A 371 9.64 8.97 -27.60
CA ALA A 371 10.38 7.75 -27.82
C ALA A 371 11.12 7.78 -29.17
N PRO A 372 12.18 6.99 -29.35
CA PRO A 372 12.83 6.82 -30.65
C PRO A 372 11.90 6.31 -31.77
N SER A 373 10.75 5.74 -31.41
CA SER A 373 9.73 5.23 -32.32
C SER A 373 8.62 6.25 -32.66
N ASP A 374 8.57 7.40 -31.99
CA ASP A 374 7.59 8.44 -32.28
C ASP A 374 7.90 9.17 -33.59
N SER A 375 6.93 9.91 -34.14
CA SER A 375 7.09 10.63 -35.42
C SER A 375 8.22 11.65 -35.38
N VAL A 376 8.38 12.31 -34.23
CA VAL A 376 9.53 13.15 -33.90
C VAL A 376 10.25 12.46 -32.75
N ALA A 377 11.34 11.79 -33.09
CA ALA A 377 12.07 10.95 -32.15
C ALA A 377 12.90 11.78 -31.17
N TRP A 378 12.96 11.32 -29.91
CA TRP A 378 13.96 11.78 -28.94
C TRP A 378 14.48 10.59 -28.11
N ASN A 379 14.85 10.82 -26.85
CA ASN A 379 15.52 9.84 -25.99
C ASN A 379 14.66 9.29 -24.84
N GLY A 380 13.33 9.46 -24.87
CA GLY A 380 12.41 8.95 -23.85
C GLY A 380 11.78 7.59 -24.17
N THR A 381 10.75 7.24 -23.39
CA THR A 381 9.86 6.08 -23.62
C THR A 381 8.45 6.47 -24.02
N ASN A 382 8.04 7.71 -23.73
CA ASN A 382 6.69 8.24 -24.02
C ASN A 382 5.55 7.36 -23.46
N ASP A 383 5.75 6.74 -22.29
CA ASP A 383 4.83 5.72 -21.74
C ASP A 383 3.42 6.27 -21.46
N TYR A 384 3.27 7.58 -21.32
CA TYR A 384 2.00 8.25 -21.02
C TYR A 384 1.45 9.10 -22.18
N GLY A 385 2.11 9.10 -23.35
CA GLY A 385 1.65 9.87 -24.51
C GLY A 385 1.80 11.39 -24.40
N PHE A 386 2.64 11.88 -23.48
CA PHE A 386 2.94 13.33 -23.39
C PHE A 386 3.77 13.82 -24.57
N THR A 387 4.66 12.98 -25.11
CA THR A 387 5.46 13.23 -26.32
C THR A 387 6.19 14.56 -26.30
N MET A 388 7.02 14.81 -25.29
CA MET A 388 7.88 16.00 -25.29
C MET A 388 8.98 15.86 -26.34
N VAL A 389 9.17 16.89 -27.18
CA VAL A 389 10.16 16.91 -28.28
C VAL A 389 11.21 18.00 -28.05
N ASP A 390 12.42 17.77 -28.56
CA ASP A 390 13.64 18.57 -28.42
C ASP A 390 13.66 19.89 -29.22
N GLY A 391 12.58 20.66 -29.15
CA GLY A 391 12.38 21.87 -29.98
C GLY A 391 13.24 23.08 -29.66
N GLY A 392 14.15 23.00 -28.68
CA GLY A 392 14.99 24.10 -28.24
C GLY A 392 14.20 25.27 -27.64
N GLY A 393 14.86 26.42 -27.55
CA GLY A 393 14.28 27.65 -27.01
C GLY A 393 14.88 28.90 -27.63
N ARG A 394 14.44 30.05 -27.13
CA ARG A 394 14.97 31.37 -27.49
C ARG A 394 15.33 32.11 -26.20
N LEU A 395 16.53 32.66 -26.12
CA LEU A 395 16.95 33.45 -24.98
C LEU A 395 16.26 34.83 -24.98
N ALA A 396 16.27 35.50 -23.83
CA ALA A 396 15.72 36.85 -23.69
C ALA A 396 16.37 37.87 -24.63
N ASP A 397 17.64 37.68 -25.02
CA ASP A 397 18.32 38.53 -26.00
C ASP A 397 17.92 38.23 -27.46
N GLY A 398 17.10 37.21 -27.70
CA GLY A 398 16.61 36.80 -29.01
C GLY A 398 17.37 35.62 -29.64
N VAL A 399 18.48 35.15 -29.06
CA VAL A 399 19.26 34.05 -29.64
C VAL A 399 18.55 32.71 -29.47
N PHE A 400 18.44 31.93 -30.55
CA PHE A 400 17.90 30.56 -30.51
C PHE A 400 18.94 29.55 -30.02
N ILE A 401 18.54 28.58 -29.20
CA ILE A 401 19.45 27.66 -28.53
C ILE A 401 18.91 26.22 -28.43
N LEU A 402 19.85 25.28 -28.37
CA LEU A 402 19.67 23.92 -27.84
C LEU A 402 18.63 23.04 -28.55
N GLN A 403 18.32 23.29 -29.82
CA GLN A 403 17.76 22.24 -30.69
C GLN A 403 18.93 21.56 -31.42
N PRO A 404 18.98 20.21 -31.52
CA PRO A 404 18.03 19.18 -31.04
C PRO A 404 18.33 18.64 -29.62
N ASP A 405 18.94 19.42 -28.73
CA ASP A 405 19.47 18.85 -27.47
C ASP A 405 18.45 18.91 -26.32
N ASN A 406 17.71 20.00 -26.17
CA ASN A 406 16.86 20.26 -25.01
C ASN A 406 15.48 20.75 -25.43
N ALA A 407 14.55 20.65 -24.48
CA ALA A 407 13.21 21.17 -24.64
C ALA A 407 12.77 21.96 -23.42
N PHE A 408 12.01 23.03 -23.65
CA PHE A 408 11.59 23.96 -22.60
C PHE A 408 10.09 24.18 -22.68
N LEU A 409 9.41 24.07 -21.53
CA LEU A 409 8.00 24.36 -21.38
C LEU A 409 7.80 25.51 -20.40
N TRP A 410 7.03 26.51 -20.81
CA TRP A 410 6.57 27.53 -19.87
C TRP A 410 5.54 26.97 -18.89
N THR A 411 5.61 27.46 -17.65
CA THR A 411 4.47 27.42 -16.73
C THR A 411 3.77 28.78 -16.71
N SER A 412 2.53 28.84 -16.23
CA SER A 412 1.82 30.10 -15.95
C SER A 412 2.24 30.76 -14.63
N SER A 413 3.21 30.20 -13.89
CA SER A 413 3.63 30.71 -12.59
C SER A 413 4.78 31.70 -12.71
N ALA A 414 4.55 32.95 -12.28
CA ALA A 414 5.60 33.95 -12.10
C ALA A 414 6.55 33.55 -10.96
N HIS A 415 7.79 34.03 -11.01
CA HIS A 415 8.71 33.87 -9.89
C HIS A 415 8.25 34.77 -8.71
N PRO A 416 8.31 34.29 -7.45
CA PRO A 416 7.70 34.99 -6.31
C PRO A 416 8.42 36.28 -5.87
N SER A 417 9.70 36.45 -6.19
CA SER A 417 10.50 37.63 -5.79
C SER A 417 11.10 38.42 -6.96
N GLU A 418 11.62 37.72 -7.97
CA GLU A 418 12.10 38.32 -9.23
C GLU A 418 10.95 38.64 -10.19
N THR A 419 10.75 39.92 -10.49
CA THR A 419 9.63 40.38 -11.34
C THR A 419 9.84 40.16 -12.83
N SER A 420 11.07 39.91 -13.26
CA SER A 420 11.45 39.63 -14.65
C SER A 420 11.38 38.17 -15.00
N ASP A 421 11.18 37.27 -14.04
CA ASP A 421 11.39 35.84 -14.24
C ASP A 421 10.09 35.06 -14.04
N ALA A 422 10.01 33.88 -14.65
CA ALA A 422 8.88 32.98 -14.52
C ALA A 422 9.35 31.52 -14.59
N PHE A 423 8.56 30.61 -14.04
CA PHE A 423 8.98 29.21 -13.97
C PHE A 423 8.82 28.48 -15.31
N SER A 424 9.81 27.66 -15.64
CA SER A 424 9.83 26.75 -16.79
C SER A 424 10.20 25.33 -16.38
N ILE A 425 9.77 24.35 -17.17
CA ILE A 425 10.16 22.94 -17.07
C ILE A 425 11.13 22.63 -18.21
N ASN A 426 12.35 22.20 -17.86
CA ASN A 426 13.45 22.04 -18.78
C ASN A 426 13.83 20.56 -18.87
N PHE A 427 13.62 19.97 -20.05
CA PHE A 427 14.00 18.60 -20.38
C PHE A 427 15.39 18.61 -21.02
N LEU A 428 16.33 17.87 -20.43
CA LEU A 428 17.75 17.95 -20.81
C LEU A 428 18.24 16.63 -21.42
N ASP A 429 19.03 16.68 -22.49
CA ASP A 429 19.74 15.50 -23.03
C ASP A 429 21.11 15.29 -22.37
N SER A 430 21.82 16.36 -22.03
CA SER A 430 23.22 16.33 -21.56
C SER A 430 23.48 15.51 -20.28
N TYR A 431 22.44 15.12 -19.56
CA TYR A 431 22.50 14.34 -18.33
C TYR A 431 21.77 12.99 -18.45
N GLY A 432 21.50 12.54 -19.68
CA GLY A 432 20.77 11.31 -19.98
C GLY A 432 19.25 11.50 -20.08
N PRO A 433 18.52 10.42 -20.38
CA PRO A 433 17.13 10.50 -20.81
C PRO A 433 16.17 10.95 -19.71
N THR A 434 16.52 10.75 -18.43
CA THR A 434 15.59 10.94 -17.31
C THR A 434 15.66 12.30 -16.62
N THR A 435 16.53 13.20 -17.08
CA THR A 435 16.72 14.49 -16.39
C THR A 435 15.72 15.55 -16.87
N LEU A 436 14.98 16.10 -15.91
CA LEU A 436 14.31 17.40 -16.03
C LEU A 436 14.63 18.30 -14.84
N THR A 437 14.50 19.60 -15.03
CA THR A 437 14.67 20.61 -13.98
C THR A 437 13.59 21.67 -14.06
N ILE A 438 13.26 22.29 -12.93
CA ILE A 438 12.45 23.51 -12.90
C ILE A 438 13.42 24.68 -12.81
N GLN A 439 13.29 25.65 -13.71
CA GLN A 439 14.10 26.87 -13.74
C GLN A 439 13.20 28.10 -13.78
N ASP A 440 13.82 29.25 -13.63
CA ASP A 440 13.20 30.58 -13.54
C ASP A 440 13.85 31.56 -14.54
N PRO A 441 13.79 31.27 -15.86
CA PRO A 441 14.33 32.18 -16.87
C PRO A 441 13.56 33.50 -16.95
N ASP A 442 14.22 34.49 -17.55
CA ASP A 442 13.63 35.78 -17.88
C ASP A 442 12.39 35.60 -18.77
N GLN A 443 11.32 36.35 -18.48
CA GLN A 443 10.00 36.33 -19.11
C GLN A 443 10.05 36.63 -20.62
N ASN A 444 11.10 37.28 -21.12
CA ASN A 444 11.34 37.46 -22.55
C ASN A 444 11.83 36.18 -23.23
N SER A 445 12.24 35.13 -22.52
CA SER A 445 12.68 33.88 -23.15
C SER A 445 11.55 33.22 -23.96
N GLY A 446 11.86 32.59 -25.09
CA GLY A 446 10.91 31.86 -25.92
C GLY A 446 10.94 30.38 -25.62
N MET A 447 9.83 29.82 -25.15
CA MET A 447 9.71 28.39 -24.85
C MET A 447 8.40 27.85 -25.41
N SER A 448 8.33 26.53 -25.55
CA SER A 448 7.11 25.84 -25.96
C SER A 448 6.07 25.88 -24.83
N VAL A 449 4.81 25.62 -25.17
CA VAL A 449 3.71 25.56 -24.20
C VAL A 449 2.96 24.25 -24.41
N ARG A 450 2.62 23.56 -23.31
CA ARG A 450 1.57 22.54 -23.27
C ARG A 450 0.40 23.10 -22.51
N CYS A 451 -0.81 22.74 -22.91
CA CYS A 451 -2.01 23.12 -22.19
C CYS A 451 -2.54 21.94 -21.38
N ILE A 452 -3.14 22.24 -20.24
CA ILE A 452 -3.86 21.31 -19.38
C ILE A 452 -5.34 21.68 -19.33
N LYS A 453 -6.20 20.68 -19.20
CA LYS A 453 -7.61 20.83 -18.90
C LYS A 453 -7.94 20.10 -17.61
N ASP A 454 -8.50 20.87 -16.69
CA ASP A 454 -8.95 20.42 -15.36
C ASP A 454 -10.00 19.35 -15.42
#